data_AF-A0A5A7U874-F1
#
_entry.id   AF-A0A5A7U874-F1
#
_cell.length_a   1.000
_cell.length_b   1.000
_cell.length_c   1.000
_cell.angle_alpha   90.00
_cell.angle_beta   90.00
_cell.angle_gamma   90.00
#
_symmetry.space_group_name_H-M   'P 1'
#
loop_
_entity.id
_entity.type
_entity.pdbx_description
1 polymer ?
#
loop_
_entity_poly.entity_id
_entity_poly.type
_entity_poly.pdbx_seq_one_letter_code
_entity_poly.pdbx_strand_id
1 'polypeptide(L)'
;MINDMSEDFRATLDVVRNEIVDVNTRRNLIMRAMTNQALVGGTISISKVKVLEPKPFCGARDAKALENFIFDLEQYFKVTNIVTEEAKVTLAMMHLSEDAKLWGRSRYIDIQEGHCTIDTWDALKK
;
A
#
# COMPACT_ATOMS: atom_id res chain seq x y z
N MET A 1 -6.26 16.36 -43.09
CA MET A 1 -6.58 14.98 -42.68
C MET A 1 -5.82 14.53 -41.44
N ILE A 2 -4.48 14.68 -41.38
CA ILE A 2 -3.69 14.29 -40.19
C ILE A 2 -3.98 15.20 -38.97
N ASN A 3 -4.21 16.50 -39.19
CA ASN A 3 -4.50 17.43 -38.10
C ASN A 3 -5.85 17.16 -37.43
N ASP A 4 -6.94 16.99 -38.18
CA ASP A 4 -8.29 16.67 -37.64
C ASP A 4 -8.30 15.44 -36.72
N MET A 5 -7.65 14.34 -37.12
CA MET A 5 -7.58 13.14 -36.27
C MET A 5 -6.83 13.43 -34.95
N SER A 6 -5.76 14.22 -35.00
CA SER A 6 -5.00 14.60 -33.80
C SER A 6 -5.83 15.47 -32.84
N GLU A 7 -6.72 16.32 -33.36
CA GLU A 7 -7.62 17.13 -32.54
C GLU A 7 -8.72 16.28 -31.87
N ASP A 8 -9.28 15.31 -32.58
CA ASP A 8 -10.30 14.39 -32.06
C ASP A 8 -9.73 13.47 -30.96
N PHE A 9 -8.51 12.95 -31.14
CA PHE A 9 -7.80 12.20 -30.10
C PHE A 9 -7.55 13.05 -28.86
N ARG A 10 -7.14 14.32 -29.03
CA ARG A 10 -6.91 15.23 -27.90
C ARG A 10 -8.21 15.54 -27.16
N ALA A 11 -9.30 15.78 -27.88
CA ALA A 11 -10.62 16.00 -27.30
C ALA A 11 -11.08 14.78 -26.48
N THR A 12 -10.87 13.57 -27.00
CA THR A 12 -11.20 12.33 -26.29
C THR A 12 -10.38 12.15 -25.01
N LEU A 13 -9.07 12.45 -25.05
CA LEU A 13 -8.22 12.41 -23.84
C LEU A 13 -8.65 13.42 -22.78
N ASP A 14 -9.05 14.63 -23.19
CA ASP A 14 -9.54 15.65 -22.27
C ASP A 14 -10.85 15.20 -21.60
N VAL A 15 -11.76 14.57 -22.34
CA VAL A 15 -13.00 13.98 -21.79
C VAL A 15 -12.67 12.92 -20.75
N VAL A 16 -11.80 11.94 -21.08
CA VAL A 16 -11.42 10.88 -20.16
C VAL A 16 -10.74 11.44 -18.90
N ARG A 17 -9.86 12.44 -19.05
CA ARG A 17 -9.22 13.10 -17.89
C ARG A 17 -10.26 13.77 -16.99
N ASN A 18 -11.24 14.45 -17.58
CA ASN A 18 -12.30 15.11 -16.83
C ASN A 18 -13.21 14.09 -16.10
N GLU A 19 -13.55 12.97 -16.74
CA GLU A 19 -14.30 11.88 -16.11
C GLU A 19 -13.55 11.26 -14.93
N ILE A 20 -12.22 11.06 -15.05
CA ILE A 20 -11.39 10.58 -13.94
C ILE A 20 -11.42 11.57 -12.77
N VAL A 21 -11.34 12.87 -13.04
CA VAL A 21 -11.43 13.91 -12.01
C VAL A 21 -12.80 13.91 -11.34
N ASP A 22 -13.89 13.78 -12.11
CA ASP A 22 -15.26 13.72 -11.58
C ASP A 22 -15.47 12.48 -10.71
N VAL A 23 -15.10 11.29 -11.20
CA VAL A 23 -15.19 10.03 -10.45
C VAL A 23 -14.41 10.10 -9.14
N ASN A 24 -13.19 10.67 -9.17
CA ASN A 24 -12.37 10.86 -7.97
C ASN A 24 -13.02 11.86 -7.00
N THR A 25 -13.60 12.95 -7.50
CA THR A 25 -14.30 13.94 -6.67
C THR A 25 -15.51 13.33 -6.00
N ARG A 26 -16.34 12.59 -6.75
CA ARG A 26 -17.50 11.89 -6.24
C ARG A 26 -17.13 10.83 -5.21
N ARG A 27 -16.06 10.06 -5.44
CA ARG A 27 -15.52 9.10 -4.47
C ARG A 27 -15.11 9.80 -3.16
N ASN A 28 -14.38 10.91 -3.24
CA ASN A 28 -13.94 11.65 -2.05
C ASN A 28 -15.11 12.21 -1.25
N LEU A 29 -16.15 12.71 -1.93
CA LEU A 29 -17.38 13.17 -1.28
C LEU A 29 -18.13 12.03 -0.59
N ILE A 30 -18.25 10.86 -1.23
CA ILE A 30 -18.88 9.67 -0.64
C ILE A 30 -18.08 9.20 0.59
N MET A 31 -16.75 9.15 0.50
CA MET A 31 -15.89 8.80 1.62
C MET A 31 -16.08 9.78 2.79
N ARG A 32 -16.12 11.09 2.52
CA ARG A 32 -16.37 12.11 3.55
C ARG A 32 -17.77 12.01 4.14
N ALA A 33 -18.77 11.72 3.32
CA ALA A 33 -20.15 11.51 3.77
C ALA A 33 -20.28 10.26 4.64
N MET A 34 -19.60 9.15 4.32
CA MET A 34 -19.56 7.96 5.18
C MET A 34 -18.88 8.24 6.52
N THR A 35 -17.77 8.98 6.51
CA THR A 35 -17.08 9.41 7.73
C THR A 35 -17.97 10.34 8.58
N ASN A 36 -18.74 11.22 7.95
CA ASN A 36 -19.63 12.17 8.64
C ASN A 36 -20.98 11.53 9.06
N GLN A 37 -21.49 10.53 8.33
CA GLN A 37 -22.69 9.78 8.71
C GLN A 37 -22.46 8.96 9.98
N ALA A 38 -21.23 8.48 10.20
CA ALA A 38 -20.83 7.88 11.47
C ALA A 38 -20.98 8.83 12.68
N LEU A 39 -21.16 10.14 12.47
CA LEU A 39 -21.31 11.15 13.52
C LEU A 39 -22.77 11.58 13.77
N VAL A 40 -23.72 11.41 12.83
CA VAL A 40 -25.05 12.09 12.89
C VAL A 40 -26.27 11.15 12.90
N GLY A 41 -26.14 9.86 12.57
CA GLY A 41 -27.28 8.92 12.58
C GLY A 41 -27.03 7.75 13.51
N GLY A 42 -27.81 7.64 14.59
CA GLY A 42 -27.65 6.63 15.64
C GLY A 42 -27.43 5.21 15.12
N THR A 43 -26.41 4.56 15.69
CA THR A 43 -26.15 3.12 15.71
C THR A 43 -26.00 2.43 14.34
N ILE A 44 -24.91 2.76 13.64
CA ILE A 44 -24.09 1.69 13.04
C ILE A 44 -22.71 1.86 13.64
N SER A 45 -22.44 1.17 14.75
CA SER A 45 -21.06 0.84 15.06
C SER A 45 -20.60 -0.08 13.94
N ILE A 46 -20.07 0.48 12.86
CA ILE A 46 -19.08 -0.22 12.06
C ILE A 46 -18.00 -0.47 13.09
N SER A 47 -18.00 -1.67 13.68
CA SER A 47 -16.90 -2.12 14.49
C SER A 47 -15.68 -1.85 13.61
N LYS A 48 -14.86 -0.86 13.96
CA LYS A 48 -13.51 -0.75 13.41
C LYS A 48 -12.89 -2.09 13.79
N VAL A 49 -12.95 -3.05 12.86
CA VAL A 49 -12.31 -4.33 13.03
C VAL A 49 -10.87 -3.94 13.29
N LYS A 50 -10.40 -4.19 14.51
CA LYS A 50 -9.00 -3.98 14.84
C LYS A 50 -8.25 -4.95 13.94
N VAL A 51 -7.71 -4.43 12.84
CA VAL A 51 -6.84 -5.19 11.97
C VAL A 51 -5.70 -5.66 12.87
N LEU A 52 -5.52 -6.97 12.96
CA LEU A 52 -4.46 -7.54 13.76
C LEU A 52 -3.13 -7.18 13.11
N GLU A 53 -2.22 -6.61 13.90
CA GLU A 53 -0.86 -6.34 13.44
C GLU A 53 -0.13 -7.67 13.14
N PRO A 54 0.66 -7.74 12.06
CA PRO A 54 1.45 -8.91 11.75
C PRO A 54 2.44 -9.24 12.87
N LYS A 55 2.67 -10.53 13.09
CA LYS A 55 3.68 -10.96 14.06
C LYS A 55 5.08 -10.57 13.55
N PRO A 56 5.94 -9.97 14.40
CA PRO A 56 7.31 -9.66 13.98
C PRO A 56 8.13 -10.92 13.68
N PHE A 57 9.04 -10.82 12.70
CA PHE A 57 9.99 -11.89 12.38
C PHE A 57 11.35 -11.59 13.00
N CYS A 58 11.92 -12.55 13.74
CA CYS A 58 13.19 -12.38 14.45
C CYS A 58 14.42 -12.85 13.67
N GLY A 59 14.25 -13.44 12.48
CA GLY A 59 15.38 -13.99 11.71
C GLY A 59 15.65 -15.48 11.99
N ALA A 60 14.69 -16.19 12.60
CA ALA A 60 14.79 -17.63 12.79
C ALA A 60 15.03 -18.35 11.45
N ARG A 61 15.97 -19.31 11.44
CA ARG A 61 16.24 -20.17 10.28
C ARG A 61 15.20 -21.28 10.15
N ASP A 62 13.94 -20.87 10.07
CA ASP A 62 12.76 -21.72 9.97
C ASP A 62 11.94 -21.23 8.77
N ALA A 63 11.86 -22.07 7.74
CA ALA A 63 11.12 -21.77 6.51
C ALA A 63 9.64 -21.50 6.78
N LYS A 64 9.02 -22.24 7.71
CA LYS A 64 7.61 -22.07 8.06
C LYS A 64 7.38 -20.74 8.77
N ALA A 65 8.29 -20.33 9.65
CA ALA A 65 8.21 -19.03 10.31
C ALA A 65 8.31 -17.89 9.30
N LEU A 66 9.20 -18.01 8.32
CA LEU A 66 9.37 -17.03 7.25
C LEU A 66 8.14 -16.97 6.32
N GLU A 67 7.61 -18.12 5.90
CA GLU A 67 6.41 -18.21 5.06
C GLU A 67 5.18 -17.59 5.75
N ASN A 68 4.99 -17.89 7.04
CA ASN A 68 3.89 -17.30 7.82
C ASN A 68 4.03 -15.77 7.91
N PHE A 69 5.24 -15.25 8.14
CA PHE A 69 5.49 -13.81 8.20
C PHE A 69 5.15 -13.11 6.87
N ILE A 70 5.62 -13.68 5.76
CA ILE A 70 5.33 -13.17 4.41
C ILE A 70 3.81 -13.19 4.15
N PHE A 71 3.15 -14.30 4.47
CA PHE A 71 1.72 -14.45 4.27
C PHE A 71 0.91 -13.45 5.11
N ASP A 72 1.23 -13.30 6.39
CA ASP A 72 0.55 -12.38 7.31
C ASP A 72 0.67 -10.93 6.83
N LEU A 73 1.85 -10.51 6.35
CA LEU A 73 2.05 -9.19 5.75
C LEU A 73 1.22 -9.00 4.47
N GLU A 74 1.18 -10.00 3.59
CA GLU A 74 0.38 -9.91 2.36
C GLU A 74 -1.11 -9.79 2.64
N GLN A 75 -1.64 -10.49 3.66
CA GLN A 75 -3.01 -10.30 4.09
C GLN A 75 -3.21 -8.92 4.73
N TYR A 76 -2.27 -8.46 5.54
CA TYR A 76 -2.31 -7.15 6.17
C TYR A 76 -2.38 -6.03 5.13
N PHE A 77 -1.56 -6.10 4.08
CA PHE A 77 -1.60 -5.13 2.97
C PHE A 77 -2.97 -5.08 2.31
N LYS A 78 -3.61 -6.24 2.08
CA LYS A 78 -4.94 -6.32 1.46
C LYS A 78 -6.01 -5.69 2.34
N VAL A 79 -6.06 -6.02 3.63
CA VAL A 79 -7.11 -5.52 4.54
C VAL A 79 -6.92 -4.05 4.89
N THR A 80 -5.69 -3.53 4.83
CA THR A 80 -5.38 -2.11 5.05
C THR A 80 -5.33 -1.29 3.75
N ASN A 81 -5.52 -1.92 2.59
CA ASN A 81 -5.41 -1.30 1.27
C ASN A 81 -4.07 -0.58 1.05
N ILE A 82 -2.98 -1.17 1.51
CA ILE A 82 -1.61 -0.70 1.23
C ILE A 82 -1.24 -1.15 -0.18
N VAL A 83 -1.21 -0.19 -1.11
CA VAL A 83 -0.99 -0.45 -2.53
C VAL A 83 0.41 -0.07 -3.01
N THR A 84 1.07 0.90 -2.36
CA THR A 84 2.40 1.37 -2.80
C THR A 84 3.48 0.40 -2.34
N GLU A 85 4.38 0.06 -3.26
CA GLU A 85 5.48 -0.87 -3.00
C GLU A 85 6.42 -0.36 -1.89
N GLU A 86 6.71 0.94 -1.90
CA GLU A 86 7.48 1.62 -0.86
C GLU A 86 6.88 1.44 0.53
N ALA A 87 5.54 1.54 0.66
CA ALA A 87 4.87 1.35 1.95
C ALA A 87 4.86 -0.12 2.38
N LYS A 88 4.74 -1.06 1.44
CA LYS A 88 4.86 -2.50 1.73
C LYS A 88 6.25 -2.84 2.25
N VAL A 89 7.30 -2.39 1.56
CA VAL A 89 8.70 -2.60 1.97
C VAL A 89 8.96 -1.95 3.33
N THR A 90 8.53 -0.70 3.51
CA THR A 90 8.69 0.02 4.78
C THR A 90 8.02 -0.73 5.93
N LEU A 91 6.77 -1.17 5.74
CA LEU A 91 6.04 -1.89 6.79
C LEU A 91 6.69 -3.24 7.11
N ALA A 92 7.14 -3.98 6.10
CA ALA A 92 7.84 -5.24 6.30
C ALA A 92 9.14 -5.06 7.09
N MET A 93 9.95 -4.06 6.75
CA MET A 93 11.15 -3.68 7.51
C MET A 93 10.83 -3.24 8.94
N MET A 94 9.69 -2.58 9.16
CA MET A 94 9.21 -2.22 10.50
C MET A 94 8.88 -3.44 11.35
N HIS A 95 8.35 -4.51 10.76
CA HIS A 95 7.99 -5.76 11.44
C HIS A 95 9.13 -6.77 11.55
N LEU A 96 10.37 -6.39 11.22
CA LEU A 96 11.55 -7.15 11.63
C LEU A 96 11.87 -6.88 13.11
N SER A 97 12.40 -7.89 13.77
CA SER A 97 12.84 -7.86 15.18
C SER A 97 14.21 -8.55 15.33
N GLU A 98 14.87 -8.33 16.46
CA GLU A 98 16.14 -8.99 16.81
C GLU A 98 17.18 -8.98 15.68
N ASP A 99 17.75 -10.12 15.33
CA ASP A 99 18.80 -10.24 14.31
C ASP A 99 18.32 -9.81 12.92
N ALA A 100 17.05 -10.10 12.58
CA ALA A 100 16.46 -9.61 11.33
C ALA A 100 16.38 -8.08 11.29
N LYS A 101 16.17 -7.41 12.44
CA LYS A 101 16.16 -5.95 12.50
C LYS A 101 17.54 -5.35 12.26
N LEU A 102 18.60 -6.02 12.70
CA LEU A 102 19.99 -5.60 12.42
C LEU A 102 20.28 -5.65 10.92
N TRP A 103 19.89 -6.74 10.26
CA TRP A 103 19.99 -6.86 8.80
C TRP A 103 19.20 -5.75 8.08
N GLY A 104 17.95 -5.50 8.50
CA GLY A 104 17.11 -4.46 7.91
C GLY A 104 17.71 -3.05 8.04
N ARG A 105 18.36 -2.75 9.18
CA ARG A 105 19.09 -1.48 9.36
C ARG A 105 20.30 -1.37 8.44
N SER A 106 21.05 -2.45 8.24
CA SER A 106 22.16 -2.48 7.29
C SER A 106 21.66 -2.19 5.87
N ARG A 107 20.58 -2.85 5.44
CA ARG A 107 19.98 -2.62 4.12
C ARG A 107 19.45 -1.21 3.94
N TYR A 108 18.90 -0.61 4.99
CA TYR A 108 18.47 0.78 4.94
C TYR A 108 19.66 1.71 4.61
N ILE A 109 20.83 1.50 5.22
CA ILE A 109 22.04 2.29 4.94
C ILE A 109 22.52 2.04 3.50
N ASP A 110 22.60 0.77 3.08
CA ASP A 110 22.99 0.42 1.71
C ASP A 110 22.09 1.11 0.66
N ILE A 111 20.78 1.24 0.92
CA ILE A 111 19.84 1.93 0.02
C ILE A 111 20.11 3.44 -0.01
N GLN A 112 20.35 4.07 1.14
CA GLN A 112 20.65 5.51 1.22
C GLN A 112 21.97 5.86 0.52
N GLU A 113 22.95 4.96 0.58
CA GLU A 113 24.25 5.12 -0.09
C GLU A 113 24.23 4.68 -1.56
N GLY A 114 23.10 4.15 -2.05
CA GLY A 114 22.94 3.69 -3.44
C GLY A 114 23.65 2.37 -3.75
N HIS A 115 24.04 1.60 -2.73
CA HIS A 115 24.70 0.31 -2.85
C HIS A 115 23.71 -0.84 -3.14
N CYS A 116 22.43 -0.70 -2.77
CA CYS A 116 21.40 -1.64 -3.18
C CYS A 116 20.03 -0.95 -3.42
N THR A 117 19.13 -1.66 -4.09
CA THR A 117 17.76 -1.19 -4.34
C THR A 117 16.79 -2.29 -3.92
N ILE A 118 15.98 -1.99 -2.90
CA ILE A 118 14.86 -2.83 -2.46
C ILE A 118 13.63 -1.93 -2.39
N ASP A 119 13.04 -1.66 -3.55
CA ASP A 119 11.90 -0.75 -3.74
C ASP A 119 10.56 -1.49 -3.89
N THR A 120 10.60 -2.81 -4.06
CA THR A 120 9.43 -3.67 -4.26
C THR A 120 9.37 -4.79 -3.24
N TRP A 121 8.14 -5.23 -2.93
CA TRP A 121 7.88 -6.38 -2.07
C TRP A 121 8.53 -7.66 -2.61
N ASP A 122 8.50 -7.86 -3.93
CA ASP A 122 9.11 -9.03 -4.56
C ASP A 122 10.64 -9.00 -4.52
N ALA A 123 11.26 -7.81 -4.55
CA ALA A 123 12.71 -7.70 -4.33
C ALA A 123 13.08 -8.02 -2.88
N LEU A 124 12.26 -7.61 -1.90
CA LEU A 124 12.51 -7.87 -0.48
C LEU A 124 12.42 -9.36 -0.11
N LYS A 125 11.58 -10.14 -0.81
CA LYS A 125 11.40 -11.58 -0.56
C LYS A 125 12.56 -12.46 -1.06
N LYS A 126 13.49 -11.91 -1.85
CA LYS A 126 14.64 -12.63 -2.42
C LYS A 126 15.83 -12.61 -1.47
#